data_AF-A0A2A4XHA1-F1
#
_entry.id   AF-A0A2A4XHA1-F1
#
_cell.length_a   1.000
_cell.length_b   1.000
_cell.length_c   1.000
_cell.angle_alpha   90.00
_cell.angle_beta   90.00
_cell.angle_gamma   90.00
#
_symmetry.space_group_name_H-M   'P 1'
#
loop_
_entity.id
_entity.type
_entity.pdbx_description
1 polymer ?
#
loop_
_entity_poly.entity_id
_entity_poly.type
_entity_poly.pdbx_seq_one_letter_code
_entity_poly.pdbx_strand_id
1 'polypeptide(L)'
;MMTLTSLKKLLLLVVVLLTTSCTAILVKTTGEQGISEDPTARTAGARVEDQSIETKVIVNMKSQEPEFRKANFNVISHNGVVLLVGQVASNELKNKASDIASRASTKIKRIHNELEVAGKTSLIARSNDTWIATKVRTLMLANSGVPSGQIRVIAENGAIYLMGLIDQSNGDNAARLVRNVSGVTRVVKVFEYIN
;
A
#
# COMPACT_ATOMS: atom_id res chain seq x y z
N MET A 1 34.02 -15.91 33.24
CA MET A 1 34.26 -17.16 32.50
C MET A 1 33.06 -18.07 32.70
N MET A 2 32.15 -18.12 31.72
CA MET A 2 30.88 -18.84 31.86
C MET A 2 31.16 -20.35 31.79
N THR A 3 30.77 -21.11 32.82
CA THR A 3 31.04 -22.55 32.86
C THR A 3 30.25 -23.27 31.77
N LEU A 4 30.84 -24.33 31.18
CA LEU A 4 30.24 -25.09 30.09
C LEU A 4 28.82 -25.62 30.42
N THR A 5 28.55 -25.86 31.70
CA THR A 5 27.24 -26.23 32.25
C THR A 5 26.22 -25.08 32.22
N SER A 6 26.65 -23.84 32.46
CA SER A 6 25.77 -22.66 32.38
C SER A 6 25.39 -22.34 30.93
N LEU A 7 26.33 -22.52 29.98
CA LEU A 7 26.05 -22.37 28.54
C LEU A 7 25.05 -23.41 28.02
N LYS A 8 25.17 -24.67 28.47
CA LYS A 8 24.19 -25.74 28.11
C LYS A 8 22.79 -25.45 28.67
N LYS A 9 22.68 -24.93 29.89
CA LYS A 9 21.39 -24.53 30.48
C LYS A 9 20.76 -23.36 29.74
N LEU A 10 21.56 -22.37 29.34
CA LEU A 10 21.09 -21.23 28.55
C LEU A 10 20.61 -21.67 27.15
N LEU A 11 21.35 -22.57 26.49
CA LEU A 11 20.97 -23.13 25.20
C LEU A 11 19.66 -23.93 25.30
N LEU A 12 19.49 -24.73 26.36
CA LEU A 12 18.26 -25.48 26.61
C LEU A 12 17.06 -24.54 26.82
N LEU A 13 17.24 -23.46 27.58
CA LEU A 13 16.19 -22.45 27.82
C LEU A 13 15.76 -21.77 26.51
N VAL A 14 16.71 -21.38 25.66
CA VAL A 14 16.43 -20.76 24.35
C VAL A 14 15.69 -21.74 23.43
N VAL A 15 16.06 -23.02 23.41
CA VAL A 15 15.36 -24.05 22.64
C VAL A 15 13.91 -24.23 23.11
N VAL A 16 13.67 -24.23 24.43
CA VAL A 16 12.31 -24.33 24.99
C VAL A 16 11.46 -23.10 24.65
N LEU A 17 12.05 -21.90 24.65
CA LEU A 17 11.34 -20.67 24.22
C LEU A 17 10.99 -20.72 22.73
N LEU A 18 11.84 -21.28 21.89
CA LEU A 18 11.60 -21.41 20.44
C LEU A 18 10.52 -22.45 20.09
N THR A 19 10.32 -23.49 20.91
CA THR A 19 9.31 -24.54 20.64
C THR A 19 7.88 -24.15 21.03
N THR A 20 7.66 -23.07 21.80
CA THR A 20 6.31 -22.58 22.15
C THR A 20 5.61 -21.78 21.04
N SER A 21 6.26 -21.60 19.89
CA SER A 21 5.78 -20.74 18.80
C SER A 21 4.67 -21.36 17.92
N CYS A 22 4.43 -22.67 18.00
CA CYS A 22 3.50 -23.36 17.10
C CYS A 22 2.02 -23.39 17.57
N THR A 23 1.72 -23.03 18.83
CA THR A 23 0.38 -23.23 19.39
C THR A 23 -0.58 -22.05 19.18
N ALA A 24 -0.06 -20.85 18.89
CA ALA A 24 -0.91 -19.68 18.61
C ALA A 24 -1.76 -19.85 17.34
N ILE A 25 -1.29 -20.63 16.37
CA ILE A 25 -2.02 -20.97 15.15
C ILE A 25 -3.18 -21.92 15.49
N LEU A 26 -2.95 -22.91 16.35
CA LEU A 26 -3.94 -23.92 16.69
C LEU A 26 -5.17 -23.36 17.42
N VAL A 27 -4.99 -22.36 18.30
CA VAL A 27 -6.11 -21.75 19.05
C VAL A 27 -7.08 -20.99 18.14
N LYS A 28 -6.62 -20.48 16.99
CA LYS A 28 -7.50 -19.87 15.97
C LYS A 28 -8.20 -20.88 15.06
N THR A 29 -7.78 -22.15 15.07
CA THR A 29 -8.29 -23.19 14.15
C THR A 29 -9.26 -24.17 14.78
N THR A 30 -9.45 -24.14 16.11
CA THR A 30 -10.24 -25.14 16.86
C THR A 30 -11.55 -24.61 17.46
N GLY A 31 -11.94 -23.36 17.17
CA GLY A 31 -13.22 -22.80 17.61
C GLY A 31 -14.41 -23.28 16.77
N GLU A 32 -15.62 -23.26 17.34
CA GLU A 32 -16.87 -23.66 16.65
C GLU A 32 -17.18 -22.85 15.38
N GLN A 33 -16.55 -21.67 15.23
CA GLN A 33 -16.69 -20.78 14.08
C GLN A 33 -15.77 -21.17 12.89
N GLY A 34 -14.90 -22.17 13.04
CA GLY A 34 -13.94 -22.57 12.03
C GLY A 34 -12.88 -21.51 11.75
N ILE A 35 -12.23 -21.60 10.58
CA ILE A 35 -11.22 -20.63 10.13
C ILE A 35 -11.92 -19.58 9.28
N SER A 36 -11.91 -18.32 9.71
CA SER A 36 -12.42 -17.17 8.96
C SER A 36 -11.34 -16.13 8.74
N GLU A 37 -11.32 -15.52 7.56
CA GLU A 37 -10.47 -14.37 7.25
C GLU A 37 -11.12 -13.06 7.72
N ASP A 38 -10.30 -12.06 8.02
CA ASP A 38 -10.76 -10.69 8.24
C ASP A 38 -10.96 -10.03 6.87
N PRO A 39 -12.19 -9.60 6.50
CA PRO A 39 -12.48 -9.03 5.19
C PRO A 39 -11.77 -7.69 4.93
N THR A 40 -11.30 -7.00 5.98
CA THR A 40 -10.51 -5.77 5.88
C THR A 40 -9.01 -6.04 5.72
N ALA A 41 -8.57 -7.29 5.94
CA ALA A 41 -7.16 -7.66 5.91
C ALA A 41 -6.77 -8.25 4.55
N ARG A 42 -5.57 -7.88 4.06
CA ARG A 42 -5.00 -8.49 2.86
C ARG A 42 -4.36 -9.84 3.17
N THR A 43 -4.72 -10.86 2.40
CA THR A 43 -4.06 -12.16 2.40
C THR A 43 -2.62 -12.08 1.88
N ALA A 44 -1.80 -13.08 2.20
CA ALA A 44 -0.45 -13.18 1.64
C ALA A 44 -0.48 -13.32 0.11
N GLY A 45 -1.43 -14.09 -0.43
CA GLY A 45 -1.61 -14.26 -1.88
C GLY A 45 -1.95 -12.94 -2.59
N ALA A 46 -2.85 -12.14 -2.01
CA ALA A 46 -3.19 -10.83 -2.57
C ALA A 46 -1.97 -9.89 -2.68
N ARG A 47 -1.06 -9.93 -1.69
CA ARG A 47 0.18 -9.11 -1.72
C ARG A 47 1.13 -9.54 -2.82
N VAL A 48 1.28 -10.85 -3.03
CA VAL A 48 2.12 -11.39 -4.12
C VAL A 48 1.52 -11.04 -5.48
N GLU A 49 0.19 -11.18 -5.63
CA GLU A 49 -0.51 -10.79 -6.85
C GLU A 49 -0.36 -9.28 -7.13
N ASP A 50 -0.54 -8.41 -6.12
CA ASP A 50 -0.34 -6.97 -6.23
C ASP A 50 1.09 -6.62 -6.72
N GLN A 51 2.12 -7.26 -6.16
CA GLN A 51 3.50 -7.07 -6.60
C GLN A 51 3.74 -7.53 -8.04
N SER A 52 3.10 -8.63 -8.45
CA SER A 52 3.14 -9.11 -9.84
C SER A 52 2.48 -8.10 -10.77
N ILE A 53 1.31 -7.57 -10.40
CA ILE A 53 0.60 -6.51 -11.14
C ILE A 53 1.49 -5.27 -11.28
N GLU A 54 2.02 -4.73 -10.18
CA GLU A 54 2.90 -3.56 -10.18
C GLU A 54 4.08 -3.77 -11.15
N THR A 55 4.74 -4.93 -11.06
CA THR A 55 5.88 -5.28 -11.92
C THR A 55 5.50 -5.36 -13.39
N LYS A 56 4.43 -6.09 -13.74
CA LYS A 56 3.96 -6.24 -15.12
C LYS A 56 3.61 -4.90 -15.74
N VAL A 57 2.89 -4.05 -15.01
CA VAL A 57 2.51 -2.71 -15.48
C VAL A 57 3.75 -1.86 -15.74
N ILE A 58 4.70 -1.80 -14.79
CA ILE A 58 5.93 -1.01 -14.95
C ILE A 58 6.76 -1.51 -16.14
N VAL A 59 6.93 -2.83 -16.26
CA VAL A 59 7.70 -3.43 -17.35
C VAL A 59 7.04 -3.18 -18.69
N ASN A 60 5.72 -3.40 -18.80
CA ASN A 60 4.97 -3.21 -20.04
C ASN A 60 4.95 -1.74 -20.48
N MET A 61 4.77 -0.80 -19.55
CA MET A 61 4.85 0.64 -19.85
C MET A 61 6.21 0.97 -20.45
N LYS A 62 7.30 0.55 -19.81
CA LYS A 62 8.66 0.84 -20.28
C LYS A 62 9.03 0.11 -21.57
N SER A 63 8.48 -1.08 -21.82
CA SER A 63 8.81 -1.89 -23.00
C SER A 63 8.05 -1.43 -24.24
N GLN A 64 6.74 -1.19 -24.12
CA GLN A 64 5.87 -0.79 -25.22
C GLN A 64 6.04 0.69 -25.59
N GLU A 65 6.37 1.54 -24.60
CA GLU A 65 6.41 2.99 -24.77
C GLU A 65 7.71 3.56 -24.14
N PRO A 66 8.79 3.74 -24.93
CA PRO A 66 10.10 4.12 -24.42
C PRO A 66 10.15 5.43 -23.61
N GLU A 67 9.20 6.34 -23.82
CA GLU A 67 9.08 7.60 -23.06
C GLU A 67 8.87 7.38 -21.56
N PHE A 68 8.21 6.28 -21.15
CA PHE A 68 8.08 5.95 -19.72
C PHE A 68 9.41 5.65 -19.04
N ARG A 69 10.48 5.32 -19.79
CA ARG A 69 11.83 5.18 -19.20
C ARG A 69 12.38 6.52 -18.69
N LYS A 70 11.89 7.64 -19.22
CA LYS A 70 12.30 9.00 -18.85
C LYS A 70 11.31 9.67 -17.89
N ALA A 71 10.07 9.19 -17.84
CA ALA A 71 9.02 9.65 -16.95
C ALA A 71 9.30 9.27 -15.49
N ASN A 72 8.78 10.07 -14.56
CA ASN A 72 8.77 9.73 -13.14
C ASN A 72 7.36 9.26 -12.79
N PHE A 73 7.16 7.97 -12.65
CA PHE A 73 5.86 7.43 -12.28
C PHE A 73 6.03 6.28 -11.30
N ASN A 74 5.01 6.08 -10.48
CA ASN A 74 4.88 4.94 -9.61
C ASN A 74 3.58 4.21 -9.93
N VAL A 75 3.65 2.88 -9.86
CA VAL A 75 2.49 2.00 -9.93
C VAL A 75 2.32 1.38 -8.57
N ILE A 76 1.14 1.52 -8.00
CA ILE A 76 0.80 0.95 -6.71
C ILE A 76 -0.43 0.08 -6.89
N SER A 77 -0.39 -1.18 -6.44
CA SER A 77 -1.54 -2.06 -6.37
C SER A 77 -1.92 -2.34 -4.92
N HIS A 78 -3.22 -2.42 -4.67
CA HIS A 78 -3.77 -2.85 -3.40
C HIS A 78 -5.04 -3.66 -3.66
N ASN A 79 -4.95 -4.97 -3.44
CA ASN A 79 -6.01 -5.95 -3.69
C ASN A 79 -6.60 -5.88 -5.12
N GLY A 80 -5.74 -5.64 -6.11
CA GLY A 80 -6.12 -5.49 -7.52
C GLY A 80 -6.67 -4.10 -7.91
N VAL A 81 -6.76 -3.14 -6.97
CA VAL A 81 -6.97 -1.72 -7.31
C VAL A 81 -5.62 -1.08 -7.57
N VAL A 82 -5.41 -0.62 -8.81
CA VAL A 82 -4.16 -0.01 -9.27
C VAL A 82 -4.27 1.50 -9.23
N LEU A 83 -3.24 2.16 -8.72
CA LEU A 83 -3.03 3.60 -8.73
C LEU A 83 -1.78 3.92 -9.55
N LEU A 84 -1.94 4.77 -10.55
CA LEU A 84 -0.86 5.33 -11.35
C LEU A 84 -0.66 6.79 -10.94
N VAL A 85 0.51 7.15 -10.42
CA VAL A 85 0.82 8.53 -9.98
C VAL A 85 2.20 8.94 -10.49
N GLY A 86 2.44 10.25 -10.54
CA GLY A 86 3.68 10.84 -11.03
C GLY A 86 3.43 11.74 -12.24
N GLN A 87 4.44 11.92 -13.07
CA GLN A 87 4.45 12.89 -14.15
C GLN A 87 4.80 12.26 -15.51
N VAL A 88 4.05 12.67 -16.52
CA VAL A 88 4.22 12.28 -17.92
C VAL A 88 4.29 13.51 -18.82
N ALA A 89 4.93 13.37 -19.98
CA ALA A 89 5.17 14.49 -20.88
C ALA A 89 3.92 14.95 -21.66
N SER A 90 2.89 14.11 -21.78
CA SER A 90 1.70 14.40 -22.58
C SER A 90 0.47 13.65 -22.09
N ASN A 91 -0.72 14.15 -22.47
CA ASN A 91 -1.99 13.45 -22.26
C ASN A 91 -2.05 12.12 -23.03
N GLU A 92 -1.37 12.02 -24.17
CA GLU A 92 -1.27 10.76 -24.90
C GLU A 92 -0.56 9.69 -24.06
N LEU A 93 0.59 10.03 -23.47
CA LEU A 93 1.33 9.11 -22.60
C LEU A 93 0.52 8.76 -21.34
N LYS A 94 -0.24 9.72 -20.79
CA LYS A 94 -1.19 9.45 -19.71
C LYS A 94 -2.24 8.41 -20.12
N ASN A 95 -2.84 8.54 -21.30
CA ASN A 95 -3.86 7.60 -21.79
C ASN A 95 -3.27 6.21 -22.08
N LYS A 96 -2.09 6.16 -22.72
CA LYS A 96 -1.34 4.92 -22.94
C LYS A 96 -1.03 4.19 -21.63
N ALA A 97 -0.76 4.92 -20.55
CA ALA A 97 -0.52 4.32 -19.24
C ALA A 97 -1.74 3.51 -18.75
N SER A 98 -2.95 4.08 -18.84
CA SER A 98 -4.19 3.38 -18.51
C SER A 98 -4.41 2.14 -19.39
N ASP A 99 -4.21 2.31 -20.69
CA ASP A 99 -4.42 1.27 -21.69
C ASP A 99 -3.49 0.07 -21.47
N ILE A 100 -2.19 0.32 -21.30
CA ILE A 100 -1.19 -0.72 -20.99
C ILE A 100 -1.49 -1.39 -19.65
N ALA A 101 -1.83 -0.62 -18.61
CA ALA A 101 -2.16 -1.17 -17.31
C ALA A 101 -3.37 -2.10 -17.37
N SER A 102 -4.40 -1.75 -18.15
CA SER A 102 -5.64 -2.54 -18.29
C SER A 102 -5.41 -3.96 -18.83
N ARG A 103 -4.37 -4.14 -19.65
CA ARG A 103 -4.00 -5.43 -20.24
C ARG A 103 -2.95 -6.20 -19.44
N ALA A 104 -2.39 -5.63 -18.37
CA ALA A 104 -1.26 -6.21 -17.66
C ALA A 104 -1.63 -7.46 -16.83
N SER A 105 -2.85 -7.53 -16.31
CA SER A 105 -3.33 -8.70 -15.57
C SER A 105 -4.85 -8.74 -15.52
N THR A 106 -5.42 -9.94 -15.60
CA THR A 106 -6.86 -10.19 -15.40
C THR A 106 -7.29 -9.99 -13.94
N LYS A 107 -6.34 -9.86 -13.01
CA LYS A 107 -6.60 -9.64 -11.58
C LYS A 107 -6.78 -8.17 -11.21
N ILE A 108 -6.56 -7.25 -12.16
CA ILE A 108 -6.83 -5.82 -11.94
C ILE A 108 -8.34 -5.61 -11.94
N LYS A 109 -8.86 -5.06 -10.83
CA LYS A 109 -10.28 -4.73 -10.66
C LYS A 109 -10.61 -3.32 -11.13
N ARG A 110 -9.70 -2.39 -10.89
CA ARG A 110 -9.89 -0.97 -11.22
C ARG A 110 -8.54 -0.25 -11.32
N ILE A 111 -8.48 0.74 -12.19
CA ILE A 111 -7.30 1.59 -12.38
C ILE A 111 -7.69 3.04 -12.09
N HIS A 112 -6.94 3.68 -11.20
CA HIS A 112 -6.99 5.11 -10.93
C HIS A 112 -5.76 5.75 -11.57
N ASN A 113 -5.96 6.47 -12.67
CA ASN A 113 -4.88 7.15 -13.38
C ASN A 113 -4.79 8.62 -12.97
N GLU A 114 -3.90 8.86 -12.02
CA GLU A 114 -3.62 10.14 -11.40
C GLU A 114 -2.25 10.70 -11.84
N LEU A 115 -1.77 10.26 -13.01
CA LEU A 115 -0.58 10.86 -13.64
C LEU A 115 -0.88 12.31 -14.02
N GLU A 116 0.07 13.20 -13.79
CA GLU A 116 -0.03 14.61 -14.12
C GLU A 116 0.79 14.92 -15.38
N VAL A 117 0.22 15.69 -16.31
CA VAL A 117 0.98 16.17 -17.47
C VAL A 117 1.78 17.37 -17.02
N ALA A 118 3.01 17.12 -16.62
CA ALA A 118 3.89 18.10 -16.02
C ALA A 118 5.37 17.73 -16.21
N GLY A 119 6.25 18.70 -15.99
CA GLY A 119 7.67 18.44 -15.84
C GLY A 119 7.97 17.56 -14.61
N LYS A 120 9.20 17.07 -14.51
CA LYS A 120 9.63 16.25 -13.37
C LYS A 120 9.47 17.03 -12.05
N THR A 121 8.83 16.43 -11.05
CA THR A 121 8.74 17.01 -9.70
C THR A 121 10.13 17.28 -9.12
N SER A 122 10.30 18.45 -8.51
CA SER A 122 11.56 18.87 -7.90
C SER A 122 11.91 18.02 -6.68
N LEU A 123 13.21 17.95 -6.32
CA LEU A 123 13.63 17.25 -5.11
C LEU A 123 12.97 17.83 -3.85
N ILE A 124 12.78 19.15 -3.81
CA ILE A 124 12.12 19.85 -2.69
C ILE A 124 10.68 19.38 -2.53
N ALA A 125 9.92 19.28 -3.63
CA ALA A 125 8.54 18.80 -3.59
C ALA A 125 8.44 17.34 -3.11
N ARG A 126 9.36 16.46 -3.55
CA ARG A 126 9.40 15.05 -3.09
C ARG A 126 9.72 14.91 -1.60
N SER A 127 10.65 15.72 -1.09
CA SER A 127 10.95 15.77 0.34
C SER A 127 9.74 16.27 1.14
N ASN A 128 9.04 17.28 0.63
CA ASN A 128 7.81 17.77 1.23
C ASN A 128 6.71 16.69 1.25
N ASP A 129 6.52 15.94 0.18
CA ASP A 129 5.54 14.85 0.11
C ASP A 129 5.84 13.73 1.11
N THR A 130 7.10 13.37 1.29
CA THR A 130 7.52 12.37 2.29
C THR A 130 7.17 12.85 3.70
N TRP A 131 7.39 14.14 3.98
CA TRP A 131 7.04 14.76 5.25
C TRP A 131 5.53 14.84 5.48
N ILE A 132 4.77 15.25 4.46
CA ILE A 132 3.30 15.27 4.51
C ILE A 132 2.76 13.86 4.74
N ALA A 133 3.25 12.86 4.00
CA ALA A 133 2.84 11.47 4.17
C ALA A 133 3.11 10.97 5.59
N THR A 134 4.24 11.35 6.18
CA THR A 134 4.57 11.02 7.57
C THR A 134 3.58 11.67 8.53
N LYS A 135 3.33 12.98 8.41
CA LYS A 135 2.33 13.70 9.21
C LYS A 135 0.94 13.06 9.12
N VAL A 136 0.51 12.73 7.90
CA VAL A 136 -0.78 12.08 7.65
C VAL A 136 -0.85 10.73 8.36
N ARG A 137 0.18 9.88 8.21
CA ARG A 137 0.21 8.57 8.89
C ARG A 137 0.20 8.71 10.40
N THR A 138 0.99 9.63 10.96
CA THR A 138 1.00 9.88 12.42
C THR A 138 -0.36 10.38 12.92
N LEU A 139 -0.99 11.30 12.19
CA LEU A 139 -2.33 11.80 12.55
C LEU A 139 -3.38 10.69 12.52
N MET A 140 -3.34 9.82 11.51
CA MET A 140 -4.26 8.68 11.41
C MET A 140 -4.00 7.66 12.52
N LEU A 141 -2.74 7.40 12.89
CA LEU A 141 -2.39 6.51 13.99
C LEU A 141 -2.88 7.03 15.35
N ALA A 142 -2.86 8.35 15.55
CA ALA A 142 -3.33 8.98 16.78
C ALA A 142 -4.86 9.10 16.87
N ASN A 143 -5.61 8.80 15.79
CA ASN A 143 -7.05 8.95 15.73
C ASN A 143 -7.75 7.58 15.73
N SER A 144 -8.43 7.25 16.82
CA SER A 144 -9.16 5.97 16.97
C SER A 144 -10.38 5.84 16.04
N GLY A 145 -10.87 6.93 15.45
CA GLY A 145 -11.97 6.93 14.48
C GLY A 145 -11.55 6.58 13.05
N VAL A 146 -10.26 6.26 12.82
CA VAL A 146 -9.72 5.88 11.51
C VAL A 146 -8.92 4.59 11.65
N PRO A 147 -9.25 3.52 10.89
CA PRO A 147 -8.50 2.26 10.94
C PRO A 147 -7.18 2.39 10.16
N SER A 148 -6.21 3.11 10.74
CA SER A 148 -4.93 3.43 10.10
C SER A 148 -4.16 2.21 9.59
N GLY A 149 -4.26 1.06 10.26
CA GLY A 149 -3.63 -0.20 9.83
C GLY A 149 -4.19 -0.79 8.53
N GLN A 150 -5.43 -0.42 8.15
CA GLN A 150 -6.08 -0.86 6.91
C GLN A 150 -5.82 0.10 5.74
N ILE A 151 -5.30 1.31 6.01
CA ILE A 151 -5.16 2.36 5.01
C ILE A 151 -3.69 2.57 4.63
N ARG A 152 -3.39 2.37 3.34
CA ARG A 152 -2.13 2.76 2.73
C ARG A 152 -2.24 4.21 2.24
N VAL A 153 -1.34 5.06 2.73
CA VAL A 153 -1.24 6.48 2.35
C VAL A 153 -0.11 6.66 1.33
N ILE A 154 -0.42 7.27 0.19
CA ILE A 154 0.54 7.68 -0.83
C ILE A 154 0.45 9.21 -0.98
N ALA A 155 1.59 9.89 -1.07
CA ALA A 155 1.67 11.32 -1.34
C ALA A 155 2.44 11.56 -2.64
N GLU A 156 1.92 12.42 -3.50
CA GLU A 156 2.58 12.84 -4.74
C GLU A 156 2.15 14.28 -5.05
N ASN A 157 3.11 15.20 -5.13
CA ASN A 157 2.91 16.60 -5.47
C ASN A 157 1.83 17.30 -4.62
N GLY A 158 1.84 17.07 -3.30
CA GLY A 158 0.86 17.59 -2.35
C GLY A 158 -0.50 16.86 -2.35
N ALA A 159 -0.78 15.99 -3.33
CA ALA A 159 -1.98 15.16 -3.34
C ALA A 159 -1.79 13.91 -2.47
N ILE A 160 -2.82 13.54 -1.72
CA ILE A 160 -2.85 12.31 -0.91
C ILE A 160 -3.81 11.30 -1.50
N TYR A 161 -3.33 10.10 -1.76
CA TYR A 161 -4.12 8.97 -2.22
C TYR A 161 -4.24 7.96 -1.08
N LEU A 162 -5.48 7.60 -0.75
CA LEU A 162 -5.79 6.65 0.32
C LEU A 162 -6.30 5.34 -0.29
N MET A 163 -5.56 4.25 -0.07
CA MET A 163 -5.89 2.91 -0.57
C MET A 163 -6.13 1.95 0.58
N GLY A 164 -6.90 0.89 0.39
CA GLY A 164 -7.24 -0.08 1.43
C GLY A 164 -8.54 -0.84 1.15
N LEU A 165 -8.76 -1.90 1.93
CA LEU A 165 -10.05 -2.59 2.05
C LEU A 165 -10.76 -2.00 3.26
N ILE A 166 -11.87 -1.31 3.07
CA ILE A 166 -12.47 -0.49 4.13
C ILE A 166 -13.95 -0.25 3.87
N ASP A 167 -14.73 0.02 4.91
CA ASP A 167 -16.11 0.49 4.75
C ASP A 167 -16.15 1.95 4.28
N GLN A 168 -17.27 2.33 3.65
CA GLN A 168 -17.43 3.69 3.11
C GLN A 168 -17.34 4.77 4.19
N SER A 169 -17.94 4.54 5.36
CA SER A 169 -17.93 5.47 6.49
C SER A 169 -16.50 5.73 7.01
N ASN A 170 -15.71 4.68 7.16
CA ASN A 170 -14.32 4.74 7.60
C ASN A 170 -13.42 5.42 6.55
N GLY A 171 -13.64 5.14 5.26
CA GLY A 171 -12.96 5.84 4.17
C GLY A 171 -13.28 7.34 4.12
N ASP A 172 -14.53 7.72 4.40
CA ASP A 172 -14.95 9.13 4.48
C ASP A 172 -14.38 9.85 5.70
N ASN A 173 -14.35 9.17 6.86
CA ASN A 173 -13.68 9.66 8.06
C ASN A 173 -12.20 9.92 7.81
N ALA A 174 -11.50 8.98 7.18
CA ALA A 174 -10.10 9.11 6.82
C ALA A 174 -9.87 10.33 5.91
N ALA A 175 -10.66 10.47 4.84
CA ALA A 175 -10.53 11.60 3.93
C ALA A 175 -10.79 12.95 4.63
N ARG A 176 -11.80 13.01 5.52
CA ARG A 176 -12.09 14.22 6.31
C ARG A 176 -10.99 14.59 7.28
N LEU A 177 -10.32 13.61 7.88
CA LEU A 177 -9.20 13.83 8.77
C LEU A 177 -7.98 14.37 8.00
N VAL A 178 -7.66 13.76 6.86
CA VAL A 178 -6.46 14.05 6.07
C VAL A 178 -6.52 15.40 5.36
N ARG A 179 -7.70 15.83 4.86
CA ARG A 179 -7.82 17.09 4.11
C ARG A 179 -7.43 18.35 4.90
N ASN A 180 -7.39 18.28 6.24
CA ASN A 180 -7.04 19.41 7.10
C ASN A 180 -5.53 19.47 7.43
N VAL A 181 -4.73 18.54 6.91
CA VAL A 181 -3.28 18.52 7.17
C VAL A 181 -2.59 19.57 6.32
N SER A 182 -1.81 20.44 6.96
CA SER A 182 -1.02 21.47 6.27
C SER A 182 -0.12 20.86 5.18
N GLY A 183 -0.23 21.40 3.97
CA GLY A 183 0.53 20.95 2.80
C GLY A 183 -0.23 19.96 1.91
N VAL A 184 -1.37 19.42 2.37
CA VAL A 184 -2.26 18.61 1.52
C VAL A 184 -3.05 19.54 0.59
N THR A 185 -2.97 19.29 -0.71
CA THR A 185 -3.67 20.06 -1.75
C THR A 185 -4.98 19.39 -2.17
N ARG A 186 -5.00 18.06 -2.24
CA ARG A 186 -6.19 17.26 -2.51
C ARG A 186 -6.09 15.88 -1.87
N VAL A 187 -7.25 15.27 -1.59
CA VAL A 187 -7.34 13.89 -1.09
C VAL A 187 -8.18 13.07 -2.06
N VAL A 188 -7.61 11.98 -2.56
CA VAL A 188 -8.25 11.06 -3.50
C VAL A 188 -8.47 9.71 -2.79
N LYS A 189 -9.72 9.26 -2.77
CA LYS A 189 -10.11 7.97 -2.18
C LYS A 189 -9.97 6.88 -3.24
N VAL A 190 -9.00 6.00 -3.05
CA VAL A 190 -8.63 4.88 -3.93
C VAL A 190 -8.91 3.54 -3.23
N PHE A 191 -9.94 3.53 -2.38
CA PHE A 191 -10.35 2.37 -1.59
C PHE A 191 -11.13 1.34 -2.42
N GLU A 192 -10.96 0.07 -2.09
CA GLU A 192 -11.95 -0.96 -2.39
C GLU A 192 -12.90 -1.05 -1.19
N TYR A 193 -14.18 -0.76 -1.44
CA TYR A 193 -15.18 -0.76 -0.38
C TYR A 193 -15.74 -2.17 -0.19
N ILE A 194 -15.63 -2.67 1.04
CA ILE A 194 -16.30 -3.90 1.47
C ILE A 194 -17.67 -3.50 2.05
N ASN A 195 -18.70 -4.28 1.75
CA ASN A 195 -20.07 -4.06 2.22
C ASN A 195 -20.36 -4.90 3.45
#